data_AF-A0A2S6U550-F1
#
_entry.id   AF-A0A2S6U550-F1
#
_cell.length_a   1.000
_cell.length_b   1.000
_cell.length_c   1.000
_cell.angle_alpha   90.00
_cell.angle_beta   90.00
_cell.angle_gamma   90.00
#
_symmetry.space_group_name_H-M   'P 1'
#
loop_
_entity.id
_entity.type
_entity.pdbx_description
1 polymer ?
#
loop_
_entity_poly.entity_id
_entity_poly.type
_entity_poly.pdbx_seq_one_letter_code
_entity_poly.pdbx_strand_id
1 'polypeptide(L)' 'MQRNKMPGWMVVLFALALVVAGCAETELIIHSAKRVITAVEEPPEIKYKVGNPYQIQGVWYYPHEDYQYEE' A
#
# COMPACT_ATOMS: atom_id res chain seq x y z
N MET A 1 15.28 24.90 -44.28
CA MET A 1 15.10 23.60 -43.59
C MET A 1 16.28 23.41 -42.64
N GLN A 2 16.18 23.96 -41.41
CA GLN A 2 17.27 23.98 -40.43
C GLN A 2 17.30 22.62 -39.71
N ARG A 3 18.27 21.77 -40.05
CA ARG A 3 18.47 20.47 -39.41
C ARG A 3 19.18 20.68 -38.08
N ASN A 4 18.39 20.87 -37.01
CA ASN A 4 18.92 20.98 -35.65
C ASN A 4 19.73 19.72 -35.33
N LYS A 5 21.06 19.87 -35.20
CA LYS A 5 21.90 18.81 -34.66
C LYS A 5 21.71 18.81 -33.15
N MET A 6 20.84 17.93 -32.66
CA MET A 6 20.67 17.73 -31.22
C MET A 6 21.99 17.19 -30.64
N PRO A 7 22.69 17.93 -29.77
CA PRO A 7 23.89 17.43 -29.13
C PRO A 7 23.55 16.19 -28.29
N GLY A 8 24.42 15.18 -28.26
CA GLY A 8 24.15 13.92 -27.54
C GLY A 8 23.79 14.12 -26.06
N TRP A 9 24.32 15.18 -25.44
CA TRP A 9 23.95 15.60 -24.08
C TRP A 9 22.46 15.93 -23.92
N MET A 10 21.82 16.56 -24.92
CA MET A 10 20.37 16.83 -24.88
C MET A 10 19.55 15.54 -24.84
N VAL A 11 20.01 14.49 -25.52
CA VAL A 11 19.34 13.17 -25.50
C VAL A 11 19.48 12.52 -24.14
N VAL A 12 20.67 12.61 -23.53
CA VAL A 12 20.93 12.07 -22.18
C VAL A 12 20.10 12.79 -21.11
N LEU A 13 20.04 14.12 -21.16
CA LEU A 13 19.20 14.90 -20.24
C LEU A 13 17.72 14.55 -20.38
N PHE A 14 17.25 14.39 -21.61
CA PHE A 14 15.85 14.04 -21.86
C PHE A 14 15.53 12.62 -21.35
N ALA A 15 16.42 11.66 -21.55
CA ALA A 15 16.27 10.30 -21.02
C ALA A 15 16.25 10.28 -19.48
N LEU A 16 17.12 11.06 -18.84
CA LEU A 16 17.16 11.16 -17.38
C LEU A 16 15.87 11.76 -16.80
N ALA A 17 15.32 12.78 -17.45
CA ALA A 17 14.06 13.40 -17.04
C ALA A 17 12.87 12.42 -17.08
N LEU A 18 12.83 11.53 -18.08
CA LEU A 18 11.80 10.49 -18.19
C LEU A 18 11.91 9.44 -17.06
N VAL A 19 13.13 9.06 -16.67
CA VAL A 19 13.34 8.10 -15.57
C VAL A 19 12.89 8.67 -14.22
N VAL A 20 13.21 9.94 -13.93
CA VAL A 20 12.81 10.58 -12.66
C VAL A 20 11.30 10.83 -12.61
N ALA A 21 10.65 11.13 -13.74
CA ALA A 21 9.19 11.23 -13.81
C ALA A 21 8.49 9.92 -13.43
N GLY A 22 9.05 8.77 -13.84
CA GLY A 22 8.54 7.43 -13.52
C GLY A 22 8.64 7.00 -12.05
N CYS A 23 9.43 7.69 -11.21
CA CYS A 23 9.56 7.32 -9.79
C CYS A 23 8.42 7.84 -8.91
N ALA A 24 7.69 8.88 -9.34
CA ALA A 24 6.58 9.46 -8.55
C ALA A 24 5.23 8.74 -8.77
N GLU A 25 5.11 7.98 -9.85
CA GLU A 25 3.88 7.30 -10.28
C GLU A 25 3.69 5.89 -9.69
N THR A 26 4.73 5.31 -9.07
CA THR A 26 4.68 3.96 -8.49
C THR A 26 3.72 3.85 -7.30
N GLU A 27 3.63 4.88 -6.45
CA GLU A 27 2.69 4.86 -5.32
C GLU A 27 1.22 4.89 -5.78
N LEU A 28 0.93 5.65 -6.83
CA LEU A 28 -0.42 5.72 -7.43
C LEU A 28 -0.85 4.40 -8.06
N ILE A 29 0.07 3.69 -8.72
CA ILE A 29 -0.20 2.38 -9.32
C ILE A 29 -0.50 1.35 -8.23
N ILE A 30 0.26 1.31 -7.14
CA ILE A 30 0.04 0.36 -6.04
C ILE A 30 -1.31 0.64 -5.35
N HIS A 31 -1.66 1.90 -5.09
CA HIS A 31 -2.95 2.26 -4.49
C HIS A 31 -4.14 1.97 -5.42
N SER A 32 -3.99 2.20 -6.73
CA SER A 32 -5.03 1.91 -7.72
C SER A 32 -5.24 0.41 -7.90
N ALA A 33 -4.16 -0.37 -7.99
CA ALA A 33 -4.22 -1.83 -8.03
C ALA A 33 -4.90 -2.39 -6.77
N LYS A 34 -4.53 -1.90 -5.58
CA LYS A 34 -5.14 -2.34 -4.33
C LYS A 34 -6.65 -2.07 -4.30
N ARG A 35 -7.12 -0.91 -4.79
CA ARG A 35 -8.56 -0.62 -4.89
C ARG A 35 -9.29 -1.54 -5.85
N VAL A 36 -8.71 -1.85 -7.01
CA VAL A 36 -9.32 -2.75 -8.00
C VAL A 36 -9.39 -4.18 -7.46
N ILE A 37 -8.33 -4.66 -6.80
CA ILE A 37 -8.32 -5.98 -6.15
C ILE A 37 -9.36 -6.05 -5.04
N THR A 38 -9.44 -5.04 -4.17
CA THR A 38 -10.48 -4.95 -3.13
C THR A 38 -11.91 -4.82 -3.67
N ALA A 39 -12.09 -4.34 -4.90
CA ALA A 39 -13.42 -4.24 -5.53
C ALA A 39 -13.88 -5.56 -6.17
N VAL A 40 -12.96 -6.49 -6.45
CA VAL A 40 -13.24 -7.79 -7.05
C VAL A 40 -13.32 -8.91 -6.00
N GLU A 41 -12.58 -8.78 -4.90
CA GLU A 41 -12.72 -9.65 -3.73
C GLU A 41 -13.89 -9.19 -2.85
N GLU A 42 -14.63 -10.15 -2.28
CA GLU A 42 -15.53 -9.86 -1.15
C GLU A 42 -14.70 -9.19 -0.04
N PRO A 43 -15.23 -8.12 0.59
CA PRO A 43 -14.53 -7.47 1.68
C PRO A 43 -14.21 -8.53 2.74
N PRO A 44 -12.93 -8.64 3.18
CA PRO A 44 -12.58 -9.62 4.19
C PRO A 44 -13.46 -9.37 5.41
N GLU A 45 -14.05 -10.43 5.96
CA GLU A 45 -14.81 -10.34 7.20
C GLU A 45 -13.87 -9.78 8.28
N ILE A 46 -14.05 -8.51 8.64
CA ILE A 46 -13.16 -7.79 9.54
C ILE A 46 -13.41 -8.32 10.96
N LYS A 47 -12.72 -9.39 11.31
CA LYS A 47 -12.73 -9.96 12.67
C LYS A 47 -11.60 -9.39 13.49
N TYR A 48 -11.89 -9.06 14.74
CA TYR A 48 -10.84 -8.71 15.68
C TYR A 48 -9.96 -9.92 15.99
N LYS A 49 -8.68 -9.67 16.24
CA LYS A 49 -7.75 -10.72 16.64
C LYS A 49 -7.96 -10.99 18.13
N VAL A 50 -8.77 -12.00 18.45
CA VAL A 50 -8.91 -12.50 19.81
C VAL A 50 -7.79 -13.51 20.09
N GLY A 51 -7.05 -13.27 21.18
CA GLY A 51 -5.96 -14.14 21.61
C GLY A 51 -6.44 -15.44 22.24
N ASN A 52 -5.54 -16.41 22.35
CA ASN A 52 -5.80 -17.62 23.12
C ASN A 52 -5.91 -17.30 24.62
N PRO A 53 -6.68 -18.08 25.40
CA PRO A 53 -6.67 -18.00 26.85
C PRO A 53 -5.26 -18.19 27.41
N TYR A 54 -4.92 -17.43 28.44
CA TYR A 54 -3.59 -17.46 29.05
C TYR A 54 -3.65 -17.36 30.56
N GLN A 55 -2.55 -17.75 31.21
CA GLN A 55 -2.45 -17.78 32.65
C GLN A 55 -1.42 -16.75 33.14
N ILE A 56 -1.80 -15.95 34.13
CA ILE A 56 -0.89 -15.06 34.86
C ILE A 56 -0.96 -15.44 36.34
N GLN A 57 0.17 -15.83 36.93
CA GLN A 57 0.27 -16.13 38.38
C GLN A 57 -0.79 -17.12 38.89
N GLY A 58 -1.12 -18.13 38.08
CA GLY A 58 -2.14 -19.13 38.43
C GLY A 58 -3.57 -18.75 38.02
N VAL A 59 -3.84 -17.50 37.67
CA VAL A 59 -5.18 -17.02 37.27
C VAL A 59 -5.35 -17.12 35.75
N TRP A 60 -6.48 -17.70 35.33
CA TRP A 60 -6.84 -17.82 33.92
C TRP A 60 -7.56 -16.57 33.40
N TYR A 61 -7.11 -16.08 32.25
CA TYR A 61 -7.70 -14.96 31.52
C TYR A 61 -8.17 -15.43 30.15
N TYR A 62 -9.40 -15.05 29.81
CA TYR A 62 -10.07 -15.42 28.57
C TYR A 62 -10.42 -14.16 27.80
N PRO A 63 -9.61 -13.76 26.80
CA PRO A 63 -9.93 -12.64 25.93
C PRO A 63 -11.25 -12.89 25.18
N HIS A 64 -12.08 -11.86 25.06
CA HIS A 64 -13.31 -11.88 24.27
C HIS A 64 -13.49 -10.53 23.56
N GLU A 65 -14.14 -10.56 22.40
CA GLU A 65 -14.48 -9.38 21.62
C GLU A 65 -15.82 -8.80 22.08
N ASP A 66 -15.87 -7.49 22.33
CA ASP A 66 -17.12 -6.78 22.64
C ASP A 66 -17.27 -5.61 21.68
N TYR A 67 -18.25 -5.70 20.77
CA TYR A 67 -18.54 -4.68 19.77
C TYR A 67 -19.44 -3.55 20.31
N GLN A 68 -20.00 -3.69 21.51
CA GLN A 68 -20.98 -2.78 22.10
C GLN A 68 -20.45 -2.11 23.39
N TYR A 69 -19.15 -2.23 23.66
CA TYR A 69 -18.52 -1.60 24.80
C TYR A 69 -18.61 -0.06 24.72
N GLU A 70 -19.21 0.55 25.74
CA GLU A 70 -19.25 2.00 25.95
C GLU A 70 -18.47 2.32 27.25
N GLU A 71 -17.52 3.25 27.19
CA GLU A 71 -16.63 3.64 28.30
C GLU A 71 -17.25 4.71 29.22
#